data_AF-A0A9D6ASE4-F1
#
_entry.id   AF-A0A9D6ASE4-F1
#
_cell.length_a   1.000
_cell.length_b   1.000
_cell.length_c   1.000
_cell.angle_alpha   90.00
_cell.angle_beta   90.00
_cell.angle_gamma   90.00
#
_symmetry.space_group_name_H-M   'P 1'
#
loop_
_entity.id
_entity.type
_entity.pdbx_description
1 polymer ?
#
loop_
_entity_poly.entity_id
_entity_poly.type
_entity_poly.pdbx_seq_one_letter_code
_entity_poly.pdbx_strand_id
1 'polypeptide(L)'
;MLTYLASSIWQSPAQTIVNTVNTVGAMGKGIALQFKKQYPEMYQRYRELCNKKELIVGKLWLYRADDRWIINFPTKKHWRYPSKPEYVESGLSKFVDVYEQFGITSISFPQLGTGHGGLDWDLVVKPMMEHYLKPLPIPVYIHLRGNQKQFVPEYLRSVNEAIPFAVLLDDVRSLSGTWLETLVRKRRFYFSGIDEEYLVFKVGSAQREKKVPLEHLRMLWSDLSFSKVLRSNRVPGEIAQQYGYIFALLNRIPYVATVDASDSPDSLSSNPAKALMLASEDVLDRQAEAQAELPL
;
A
#
# COMPACT_ATOMS: atom_id res chain seq x y z
N MET A 1 13.08 -3.64 -2.19
CA MET A 1 12.40 -2.73 -3.17
C MET A 1 11.66 -1.65 -2.41
N LEU A 2 11.94 -0.36 -2.68
CA LEU A 2 11.24 0.77 -2.04
C LEU A 2 10.12 1.32 -2.94
N THR A 3 8.94 1.60 -2.37
CA THR A 3 7.75 2.10 -3.09
C THR A 3 7.08 3.23 -2.33
N TYR A 4 6.78 4.35 -3.00
CA TYR A 4 5.95 5.42 -2.43
C TYR A 4 4.46 5.15 -2.69
N LEU A 5 3.62 5.35 -1.67
CA LEU A 5 2.17 5.20 -1.72
C LEU A 5 1.50 6.49 -1.23
N ALA A 6 0.55 7.03 -2.00
CA ALA A 6 -0.33 8.11 -1.52
C ALA A 6 -1.54 7.52 -0.78
N SER A 7 -1.28 6.92 0.38
CA SER A 7 -2.30 6.24 1.18
C SER A 7 -2.00 6.34 2.67
N SER A 8 -2.99 6.03 3.50
CA SER A 8 -2.81 5.88 4.95
C SER A 8 -1.87 4.70 5.25
N ILE A 9 -1.02 4.82 6.28
CA ILE A 9 -0.17 3.68 6.72
C ILE A 9 -1.00 2.47 7.14
N TRP A 10 -2.23 2.70 7.55
CA TRP A 10 -3.15 1.64 7.96
C TRP A 10 -3.57 0.76 6.78
N GLN A 11 -3.49 1.29 5.56
CA GLN A 11 -3.68 0.55 4.31
C GLN A 11 -2.39 -0.16 3.85
N SER A 12 -1.35 -0.18 4.68
CA SER A 12 -0.08 -0.83 4.36
C SER A 12 -0.28 -2.29 3.94
N PRO A 13 0.28 -2.72 2.80
CA PRO A 13 0.35 -4.13 2.41
C PRO A 13 1.42 -4.93 3.17
N ALA A 14 2.29 -4.25 3.92
CA ALA A 14 3.40 -4.86 4.63
C ALA A 14 2.98 -5.57 5.92
N GLN A 15 3.73 -6.62 6.27
CA GLN A 15 3.66 -7.34 7.54
C GLN A 15 3.82 -6.41 8.74
N THR A 16 4.76 -5.45 8.64
CA THR A 16 5.10 -4.53 9.72
C THR A 16 4.79 -3.07 9.34
N ILE A 17 4.21 -2.31 10.25
CA ILE A 17 3.99 -0.86 10.10
C ILE A 17 4.73 -0.06 11.16
N VAL A 18 5.13 1.16 10.81
CA VAL A 18 5.90 2.03 11.72
C VAL A 18 5.00 3.06 12.38
N ASN A 19 5.01 3.05 13.72
CA ASN A 19 4.44 4.10 14.55
C ASN A 19 5.54 5.08 14.97
N THR A 20 5.42 6.35 14.59
CA THR A 20 6.36 7.41 15.05
C THR A 20 6.00 7.86 16.46
N VAL A 21 6.92 7.70 17.41
CA VAL A 21 6.66 7.98 18.84
C VAL A 21 7.64 9.00 19.42
N ASN A 22 7.36 9.44 20.65
CA ASN A 22 8.35 10.12 21.48
C ASN A 22 8.91 9.17 22.54
N THR A 23 9.78 9.66 23.43
CA THR A 23 10.39 8.85 24.49
C THR A 23 9.85 9.19 25.89
N VAL A 24 8.74 9.95 25.98
CA VAL A 24 8.12 10.37 27.25
C VAL A 24 6.72 9.78 27.47
N GLY A 25 6.35 8.73 26.73
CA GLY A 25 5.10 7.99 26.98
C GLY A 25 3.82 8.69 26.48
N ALA A 26 3.92 9.72 25.64
CA ALA A 26 2.76 10.44 25.11
C ALA A 26 2.39 9.98 23.69
N MET A 27 1.11 9.74 23.42
CA MET A 27 0.56 9.50 22.07
C MET A 27 -0.73 10.31 21.88
N GLY A 28 -0.61 11.63 21.82
CA GLY A 28 -1.75 12.55 21.92
C GLY A 28 -2.26 13.13 20.59
N LYS A 29 -1.49 13.02 19.49
CA LYS A 29 -1.84 13.60 18.18
C LYS A 29 -1.28 12.77 17.03
N GLY A 30 -1.79 13.01 15.82
CA GLY A 30 -1.30 12.40 14.59
C GLY A 30 -1.43 10.88 14.60
N ILE A 31 -0.49 10.22 13.90
CA ILE A 31 -0.50 8.76 13.72
C ILE A 31 -0.39 8.00 15.05
N ALA A 32 0.40 8.52 16.00
CA ALA A 32 0.57 7.92 17.32
C ALA A 32 -0.74 7.83 18.10
N LEU A 33 -1.62 8.84 17.98
CA LEU A 33 -2.94 8.79 18.62
C LEU A 33 -3.81 7.68 18.01
N GLN A 34 -3.74 7.47 16.69
CA GLN A 34 -4.46 6.38 16.04
C GLN A 34 -3.95 5.02 16.54
N PHE A 35 -2.63 4.82 16.62
CA PHE A 35 -2.04 3.62 17.20
C PHE A 35 -2.45 3.39 18.65
N LYS A 36 -2.51 4.44 19.48
CA LYS A 36 -3.00 4.34 20.85
C LYS A 36 -4.45 3.87 20.93
N LYS A 37 -5.31 4.37 20.04
CA LYS A 37 -6.74 3.99 20.01
C LYS A 37 -6.92 2.54 19.55
N GLN A 38 -6.17 2.13 18.53
CA GLN A 38 -6.26 0.78 17.96
C GLN A 38 -5.61 -0.28 18.85
N TYR A 39 -4.48 0.04 19.48
CA TYR A 39 -3.70 -0.90 20.30
C TYR A 39 -3.47 -0.34 21.71
N PRO A 40 -4.49 -0.32 22.59
CA PRO A 40 -4.38 0.24 23.93
C PRO A 40 -3.35 -0.50 24.81
N GLU A 41 -3.22 -1.82 24.66
CA GLU A 41 -2.21 -2.62 25.37
C GLU A 41 -0.77 -2.28 24.94
N MET A 42 -0.56 -2.12 23.62
CA MET A 42 0.70 -1.61 23.07
C MET A 42 1.06 -0.25 23.66
N TYR A 43 0.08 0.64 23.77
CA TYR A 43 0.28 1.95 24.39
C TYR A 43 0.63 1.86 25.87
N GLN A 44 -0.01 0.97 26.64
CA GLN A 44 0.32 0.76 28.05
C GLN A 44 1.78 0.31 28.21
N ARG A 45 2.21 -0.71 27.47
CA ARG A 45 3.58 -1.22 27.47
C ARG A 45 4.58 -0.16 27.00
N TYR A 46 4.24 0.60 25.96
CA TYR A 46 5.05 1.75 25.51
C TYR A 46 5.30 2.76 26.63
N ARG A 47 4.27 3.11 27.42
CA ARG A 47 4.46 4.04 28.56
C ARG A 47 5.40 3.48 29.61
N GLU A 48 5.28 2.19 29.93
CA GLU A 48 6.16 1.52 30.89
C GLU A 48 7.62 1.57 30.42
N LEU A 49 7.88 1.26 29.15
CA LEU A 49 9.20 1.34 28.54
C LEU A 49 9.77 2.77 28.57
N CYS A 50 8.94 3.78 28.28
CA CYS A 50 9.36 5.19 28.39
C CYS A 50 9.67 5.60 29.84
N ASN A 51 8.83 5.20 30.80
CA ASN A 51 9.03 5.52 32.22
C ASN A 51 10.32 4.90 32.77
N LYS A 52 10.66 3.68 32.32
CA LYS A 52 11.92 3.00 32.64
C LYS A 52 13.12 3.51 31.84
N LYS A 53 12.91 4.47 30.92
CA LYS A 53 13.92 4.97 29.96
C LYS A 53 14.52 3.85 29.08
N GLU A 54 13.78 2.78 28.88
CA GLU A 54 14.16 1.65 28.06
C GLU A 54 13.89 1.88 26.58
N LEU A 55 13.03 2.84 26.23
CA LEU A 55 12.79 3.30 24.86
C LEU A 55 13.32 4.73 24.68
N ILE A 56 14.44 4.86 23.96
CA ILE A 56 15.12 6.12 23.67
C ILE A 56 15.34 6.26 22.16
N VAL A 57 15.73 7.46 21.69
CA VAL A 57 16.14 7.67 20.29
C VAL A 57 17.22 6.66 19.90
N GLY A 58 17.10 6.07 18.71
CA GLY A 58 17.99 5.03 18.22
C GLY A 58 17.66 3.63 18.73
N LYS A 59 16.65 3.46 19.58
CA LYS A 59 16.15 2.15 20.01
C LYS A 59 14.74 1.94 19.50
N LEU A 60 14.56 0.87 18.73
CA LEU A 60 13.26 0.47 18.18
C LEU A 60 12.60 -0.55 19.11
N TRP A 61 11.27 -0.47 19.21
CA TRP A 61 10.51 -1.48 19.93
C TRP A 61 9.46 -2.12 19.02
N LEU A 62 9.63 -3.41 18.75
CA LEU A 62 8.67 -4.23 18.04
C LEU A 62 7.56 -4.69 18.99
N TYR A 63 6.33 -4.40 18.64
CA TYR A 63 5.12 -4.96 19.22
C TYR A 63 4.46 -5.90 18.20
N ARG A 64 4.10 -7.10 18.62
CA ARG A 64 3.42 -8.09 17.77
C ARG A 64 1.98 -8.19 18.24
N ALA A 65 1.06 -7.64 17.46
CA ALA A 65 -0.37 -7.90 17.61
C ALA A 65 -0.75 -9.09 16.71
N ASP A 66 -1.95 -9.63 16.91
CA ASP A 66 -2.48 -10.75 16.13
C ASP A 66 -2.71 -10.36 14.67
N ASP A 67 -3.12 -9.11 14.42
CA ASP A 67 -3.45 -8.58 13.10
C ASP A 67 -2.25 -7.96 12.37
N ARG A 68 -1.29 -7.38 13.11
CA ARG A 68 -0.14 -6.69 12.52
C ARG A 68 1.03 -6.50 13.47
N TRP A 69 2.23 -6.42 12.89
CA TRP A 69 3.44 -6.06 13.64
C TRP A 69 3.68 -4.55 13.58
N ILE A 70 4.14 -3.97 14.69
CA ILE A 70 4.28 -2.52 14.85
C ILE A 70 5.67 -2.21 15.39
N ILE A 71 6.47 -1.47 14.61
CA ILE A 71 7.69 -0.84 15.13
C ILE A 71 7.32 0.52 15.71
N ASN A 72 7.51 0.68 17.01
CA ASN A 72 7.52 1.99 17.65
C ASN A 72 8.89 2.62 17.44
N PHE A 73 8.91 3.68 16.63
CA PHE A 73 10.09 4.36 16.13
C PHE A 73 10.21 5.74 16.78
N PRO A 74 11.14 5.94 17.74
CA PRO A 74 11.27 7.23 18.41
C PRO A 74 11.85 8.30 17.48
N THR A 75 11.00 9.21 17.01
CA THR A 75 11.40 10.38 16.21
C THR A 75 11.51 11.65 17.03
N LYS A 76 11.14 11.61 18.32
CA LYS A 76 11.18 12.77 19.21
C LYS A 76 11.61 12.33 20.61
N LYS A 77 12.32 13.19 21.35
CA LYS A 77 12.53 12.97 22.79
C LYS A 77 11.27 13.33 23.57
N HIS A 78 10.84 14.59 23.49
CA HIS A 78 9.58 15.06 24.07
C HIS A 78 8.63 15.49 22.96
N TRP A 79 7.33 15.29 23.16
CA TRP A 79 6.30 15.66 22.18
C TRP A 79 6.21 17.18 21.89
N ARG A 80 6.72 18.04 22.78
CA ARG A 80 6.64 19.51 22.71
C ARG A 80 7.69 20.11 21.78
N TYR A 81 8.84 19.47 21.66
CA TYR A 81 9.96 19.93 20.82
C TYR A 81 9.87 19.32 19.42
N PRO A 82 10.49 19.91 18.39
CA PRO A 82 10.53 19.29 17.06
C PRO A 82 11.33 17.98 17.03
N SER A 83 11.20 17.25 15.92
CA SER A 83 12.09 16.14 15.57
C SER A 83 13.45 16.69 15.14
N LYS A 84 14.46 15.83 15.06
CA LYS A 84 15.77 16.16 14.51
C LYS A 84 16.20 15.13 13.46
N PRO A 85 16.98 15.51 12.43
CA PRO A 85 17.49 14.58 11.44
C PRO A 85 18.22 13.40 12.10
N GLU A 86 19.09 13.66 13.08
CA GLU A 86 19.85 12.63 13.79
C GLU A 86 18.97 11.58 14.49
N TYR A 87 17.74 11.94 14.89
CA TYR A 87 16.81 11.00 15.52
C TYR A 87 16.24 10.01 14.51
N VAL A 88 15.93 10.49 13.31
CA VAL A 88 15.44 9.67 12.21
C VAL A 88 16.57 8.77 11.71
N GLU A 89 17.76 9.33 11.49
CA GLU A 89 18.93 8.60 11.02
C GLU A 89 19.31 7.46 11.97
N SER A 90 19.41 7.75 13.27
CA SER A 90 19.76 6.73 14.27
C SER A 90 18.74 5.59 14.31
N GLY A 91 17.45 5.88 14.15
CA GLY A 91 16.42 4.85 14.08
C GLY A 91 16.46 4.04 12.78
N LEU A 92 16.79 4.67 11.65
CA LEU A 92 16.91 3.99 10.34
C LEU A 92 18.13 3.08 10.31
N SER A 93 19.29 3.56 10.75
CA SER A 93 20.48 2.74 10.95
C SER A 93 20.17 1.55 11.86
N LYS A 94 19.51 1.79 13.01
CA LYS A 94 19.14 0.69 13.90
C LYS A 94 18.19 -0.31 13.24
N PHE A 95 17.25 0.16 12.42
CA PHE A 95 16.32 -0.72 11.70
C PHE A 95 17.07 -1.68 10.76
N VAL A 96 18.00 -1.15 9.95
CA VAL A 96 18.82 -1.94 9.04
C VAL A 96 19.60 -3.03 9.79
N ASP A 97 20.07 -2.74 11.01
CA ASP A 97 20.82 -3.71 11.82
C ASP A 97 19.97 -4.87 12.38
N VAL A 98 18.65 -4.67 12.57
CA VAL A 98 17.83 -5.59 13.39
C VAL A 98 16.61 -6.17 12.70
N TYR A 99 16.24 -5.70 11.50
CA TYR A 99 14.98 -6.13 10.87
C TYR A 99 14.92 -7.64 10.62
N GLU A 100 16.05 -8.27 10.23
CA GLU A 100 16.15 -9.72 10.03
C GLU A 100 15.96 -10.48 11.34
N GLN A 101 16.60 -10.03 12.42
CA GLN A 101 16.48 -10.62 13.76
C GLN A 101 15.05 -10.51 14.30
N PHE A 102 14.36 -9.42 13.92
CA PHE A 102 12.95 -9.22 14.23
C PHE A 102 12.01 -10.12 13.43
N GLY A 103 12.49 -10.72 12.33
CA GLY A 103 11.71 -11.56 11.42
C GLY A 103 10.85 -10.75 10.45
N ILE A 104 11.26 -9.52 10.14
CA ILE A 104 10.48 -8.59 9.30
C ILE A 104 10.73 -8.91 7.84
N THR A 105 9.68 -9.31 7.13
CA THR A 105 9.75 -9.68 5.70
C THR A 105 9.24 -8.59 4.77
N SER A 106 8.51 -7.61 5.29
CA SER A 106 8.09 -6.39 4.58
C SER A 106 7.71 -5.30 5.60
N ILE A 107 7.92 -4.03 5.24
CA ILE A 107 7.65 -2.91 6.15
C ILE A 107 7.10 -1.66 5.46
N SER A 108 6.22 -0.95 6.16
CA SER A 108 5.71 0.36 5.74
C SER A 108 6.06 1.45 6.73
N PHE A 109 6.58 2.56 6.21
CA PHE A 109 6.95 3.75 6.94
C PHE A 109 5.99 4.91 6.64
N PRO A 110 5.63 5.74 7.63
CA PRO A 110 5.14 7.08 7.35
C PRO A 110 6.32 8.00 6.99
N GLN A 111 6.03 9.24 6.60
CA GLN A 111 7.06 10.29 6.53
C GLN A 111 7.62 10.57 7.93
N LEU A 112 8.83 10.07 8.23
CA LEU A 112 9.40 10.10 9.57
C LEU A 112 9.77 11.52 10.01
N GLY A 113 9.33 11.92 11.20
CA GLY A 113 9.71 13.22 11.77
C GLY A 113 9.19 14.45 11.03
N THR A 114 8.32 14.28 10.02
CA THR A 114 7.62 15.38 9.35
C THR A 114 6.35 15.78 10.11
N GLY A 115 5.60 16.77 9.61
CA GLY A 115 4.35 17.23 10.22
C GLY A 115 4.61 17.81 11.62
N HIS A 116 4.20 17.10 12.68
CA HIS A 116 4.44 17.50 14.08
C HIS A 116 5.92 17.43 14.51
N GLY A 117 6.78 16.81 13.71
CA GLY A 117 8.23 16.85 13.92
C GLY A 117 8.91 18.02 13.19
N GLY A 118 8.27 18.61 12.18
CA GLY A 118 8.76 19.80 11.48
C GLY A 118 9.96 19.59 10.55
N LEU A 119 10.40 18.36 10.31
CA LEU A 119 11.43 18.09 9.32
C LEU A 119 10.88 18.24 7.91
N ASP A 120 11.69 18.81 7.03
CA ASP A 120 11.39 18.93 5.61
C ASP A 120 11.44 17.56 4.93
N TRP A 121 10.37 17.21 4.23
CA TRP A 121 10.26 15.91 3.58
C TRP A 121 11.27 15.76 2.45
N ASP A 122 11.32 16.71 1.52
CA ASP A 122 12.05 16.56 0.27
C ASP A 122 13.56 16.81 0.44
N LEU A 123 13.93 17.77 1.29
CA LEU A 123 15.33 18.16 1.49
C LEU A 123 16.07 17.28 2.50
N VAL A 124 15.37 16.73 3.49
CA VAL A 124 16.01 16.06 4.64
C VAL A 124 15.58 14.61 4.79
N VAL A 125 14.27 14.36 4.95
CA VAL A 125 13.79 13.03 5.37
C VAL A 125 13.81 12.02 4.23
N LYS A 126 13.34 12.40 3.05
CA LYS A 126 13.31 11.56 1.85
C LYS A 126 14.70 11.02 1.48
N PRO A 127 15.74 11.85 1.24
CA PRO A 127 17.06 11.32 0.86
C PRO A 127 17.65 10.40 1.93
N MET A 128 17.43 10.72 3.22
CA MET A 128 17.87 9.88 4.33
C MET A 128 17.14 8.54 4.37
N MET A 129 15.82 8.52 4.28
CA MET A 129 15.04 7.27 4.22
C MET A 129 15.45 6.42 3.01
N GLU A 130 15.64 7.03 1.84
CA GLU A 130 16.08 6.31 0.65
C GLU A 130 17.46 5.68 0.81
N HIS A 131 18.41 6.40 1.42
CA HIS A 131 19.77 5.91 1.66
C HIS A 131 19.77 4.59 2.45
N TYR A 132 19.01 4.52 3.54
CA TYR A 132 18.97 3.34 4.40
C TYR A 132 18.02 2.24 3.89
N LEU A 133 16.91 2.61 3.26
CA LEU A 133 15.82 1.66 2.98
C LEU A 133 15.84 1.10 1.56
N LYS A 134 16.37 1.82 0.54
CA LYS A 134 16.46 1.29 -0.83
C LYS A 134 17.29 0.01 -0.95
N PRO A 135 18.45 -0.13 -0.24
CA PRO A 135 19.30 -1.31 -0.36
C PRO A 135 18.69 -2.60 0.21
N LEU A 136 17.62 -2.50 1.01
CA LEU A 136 17.07 -3.66 1.70
C LEU A 136 16.43 -4.67 0.72
N PRO A 137 16.69 -5.98 0.93
CA PRO A 137 16.17 -7.05 0.07
C PRO A 137 14.68 -7.35 0.29
N ILE A 138 14.01 -6.62 1.20
CA ILE A 138 12.58 -6.75 1.48
C ILE A 138 11.74 -5.67 0.79
N PRO A 139 10.42 -5.87 0.61
CA PRO A 139 9.51 -4.80 0.24
C PRO A 139 9.44 -3.73 1.32
N VAL A 140 9.68 -2.47 0.92
CA VAL A 140 9.57 -1.28 1.76
C VAL A 140 8.58 -0.31 1.12
N TYR A 141 7.61 0.15 1.89
CA TYR A 141 6.64 1.15 1.43
C TYR A 141 6.77 2.43 2.24
N ILE A 142 6.64 3.59 1.58
CA ILE A 142 6.61 4.90 2.23
C ILE A 142 5.26 5.55 1.92
N HIS A 143 4.48 5.81 2.97
CA HIS A 143 3.17 6.42 2.89
C HIS A 143 3.30 7.95 2.96
N LEU A 144 2.99 8.62 1.85
CA LEU A 144 3.00 10.08 1.72
C LEU A 144 1.66 10.65 2.18
N ARG A 145 1.70 11.65 3.07
CA ARG A 145 0.52 12.45 3.40
C ARG A 145 0.28 13.45 2.27
N GLY A 146 -0.41 13.02 1.22
CA GLY A 146 -1.03 13.97 0.29
C GLY A 146 -2.21 14.67 0.96
N ASN A 147 -2.49 15.92 0.58
CA ASN A 147 -3.80 16.55 0.79
C ASN A 147 -4.88 15.72 0.07
N GLN A 148 -5.30 14.60 0.66
CA GLN A 148 -6.36 13.76 0.10
C GLN A 148 -7.67 14.06 0.83
N LYS A 149 -8.63 14.58 0.06
CA LYS A 149 -9.98 14.98 0.50
C LYS A 149 -10.91 13.82 0.89
N GLN A 150 -10.44 12.60 1.11
CA GLN A 150 -11.28 11.47 1.52
C GLN A 150 -10.57 10.62 2.56
N PHE A 151 -11.00 10.76 3.82
CA PHE A 151 -10.54 10.01 4.99
C PHE A 151 -11.76 9.39 5.69
N VAL A 152 -11.74 8.07 5.94
CA VAL A 152 -12.71 7.37 6.81
C VAL A 152 -11.98 6.30 7.67
N PRO A 153 -12.22 6.19 9.00
CA PRO A 153 -11.40 5.38 9.93
C PRO A 153 -11.64 3.85 9.96
N GLU A 154 -10.62 3.15 10.47
CA GLU A 154 -10.31 1.71 10.34
C GLU A 154 -10.83 0.74 11.44
N TYR A 155 -11.94 1.00 12.15
CA TYR A 155 -12.36 0.11 13.27
C TYR A 155 -13.19 -1.13 12.86
N LEU A 156 -13.22 -1.50 11.59
CA LEU A 156 -13.92 -2.70 11.11
C LEU A 156 -12.97 -3.61 10.30
N ARG A 157 -12.39 -4.60 11.00
CA ARG A 157 -12.12 -5.99 10.52
C ARG A 157 -10.78 -6.35 9.83
N SER A 158 -10.67 -7.65 9.54
CA SER A 158 -9.64 -8.63 9.92
C SER A 158 -8.79 -9.19 8.77
N VAL A 159 -7.75 -9.93 9.16
CA VAL A 159 -6.52 -10.41 8.50
C VAL A 159 -6.65 -11.11 7.13
N ASN A 160 -5.65 -10.83 6.28
CA ASN A 160 -5.15 -11.55 5.11
C ASN A 160 -5.26 -13.09 5.16
N GLU A 161 -6.02 -13.67 4.25
CA GLU A 161 -5.72 -14.98 3.64
C GLU A 161 -5.28 -14.78 2.18
N ALA A 162 -4.34 -15.60 1.70
CA ALA A 162 -3.89 -15.54 0.31
C ALA A 162 -5.00 -16.08 -0.62
N ILE A 163 -5.62 -15.20 -1.41
CA ILE A 163 -6.69 -15.57 -2.35
C ILE A 163 -6.11 -16.45 -3.48
N PRO A 164 -6.54 -17.72 -3.62
CA PRO A 164 -6.05 -18.61 -4.67
C PRO A 164 -6.45 -18.11 -6.07
N PHE A 165 -5.61 -18.39 -7.08
CA PHE A 165 -5.93 -18.03 -8.47
C PHE A 165 -7.24 -18.63 -8.98
N ALA A 166 -7.64 -19.80 -8.48
CA ALA A 166 -8.92 -20.41 -8.83
C ALA A 166 -10.12 -19.53 -8.44
N VAL A 167 -10.06 -18.89 -7.27
CA VAL A 167 -11.10 -17.95 -6.81
C VAL A 167 -11.16 -16.75 -7.73
N LEU A 168 -10.01 -16.13 -8.03
CA LEU A 168 -9.93 -15.06 -9.03
C LEU A 168 -10.51 -15.48 -10.38
N LEU A 169 -10.20 -16.68 -10.84
CA LEU A 169 -10.61 -17.14 -12.15
C LEU A 169 -12.13 -17.25 -12.24
N ASP A 170 -12.79 -17.72 -11.18
CA ASP A 170 -14.24 -17.80 -11.11
C ASP A 170 -14.88 -16.41 -11.06
N ASP A 171 -14.30 -15.47 -10.32
CA ASP A 171 -14.75 -14.07 -10.31
C ASP A 171 -14.59 -13.42 -11.70
N VAL A 172 -13.48 -13.65 -12.40
CA VAL A 172 -13.27 -13.18 -13.77
C VAL A 172 -14.28 -13.80 -14.73
N ARG A 173 -14.59 -15.10 -14.59
CA ARG A 173 -15.62 -15.77 -15.41
C ARG A 173 -17.00 -15.13 -15.20
N SER A 174 -17.33 -14.72 -13.98
CA SER A 174 -18.61 -14.07 -13.67
C SER A 174 -18.81 -12.74 -14.42
N LEU A 175 -17.73 -12.09 -14.85
CA LEU A 175 -17.76 -10.86 -15.64
C LEU A 175 -18.04 -11.11 -17.14
N SER A 176 -18.16 -12.36 -17.59
CA SER A 176 -18.42 -12.68 -19.00
C SER A 176 -19.69 -12.00 -19.49
N GLY A 177 -19.59 -11.40 -20.68
CA GLY A 177 -20.70 -10.69 -21.31
C GLY A 177 -20.83 -9.22 -20.86
N THR A 178 -19.83 -8.64 -20.21
CA THR A 178 -19.87 -7.26 -19.71
C THR A 178 -19.08 -6.28 -20.58
N TRP A 179 -19.51 -5.01 -20.57
CA TRP A 179 -18.76 -3.89 -21.14
C TRP A 179 -17.81 -3.30 -20.10
N LEU A 180 -16.56 -3.12 -20.49
CA LEU A 180 -15.49 -2.61 -19.66
C LEU A 180 -14.81 -1.41 -20.32
N GLU A 181 -14.06 -0.67 -19.52
CA GLU A 181 -13.32 0.51 -19.97
C GLU A 181 -11.88 0.46 -19.47
N THR A 182 -10.93 0.72 -20.36
CA THR A 182 -9.50 0.81 -19.99
C THR A 182 -9.25 2.02 -19.08
N LEU A 183 -8.51 1.82 -17.99
CA LEU A 183 -8.34 2.83 -16.94
C LEU A 183 -7.63 4.12 -17.41
N VAL A 184 -6.66 3.99 -18.34
CA VAL A 184 -5.82 5.10 -18.79
C VAL A 184 -6.41 5.81 -20.00
N ARG A 185 -6.74 5.07 -21.07
CA ARG A 185 -7.18 5.64 -22.36
C ARG A 185 -8.69 5.73 -22.51
N LYS A 186 -9.46 5.28 -21.52
CA LYS A 186 -10.93 5.34 -21.52
C LYS A 186 -11.57 4.69 -22.75
N ARG A 187 -10.92 3.65 -23.29
CA ARG A 187 -11.43 2.86 -24.42
C ARG A 187 -12.38 1.79 -23.91
N ARG A 188 -13.62 1.78 -24.44
CA ARG A 188 -14.63 0.74 -24.17
C ARG A 188 -14.36 -0.53 -24.99
N PHE A 189 -14.62 -1.68 -24.39
CA PHE A 189 -14.51 -3.00 -25.02
C PHE A 189 -15.48 -3.98 -24.33
N TYR A 190 -15.77 -5.10 -24.98
CA TYR A 190 -16.67 -6.12 -24.47
C TYR A 190 -15.88 -7.37 -24.08
N PHE A 191 -16.08 -7.90 -22.88
CA PHE A 191 -15.49 -9.16 -22.46
C PHE A 191 -16.47 -10.30 -22.78
N SER A 192 -16.11 -11.17 -23.73
CA SER A 192 -16.98 -12.27 -24.18
C SER A 192 -16.91 -13.49 -23.27
N GLY A 193 -15.84 -13.61 -22.49
CA GLY A 193 -15.63 -14.69 -21.53
C GLY A 193 -14.27 -15.37 -21.69
N ILE A 194 -14.18 -16.59 -21.17
CA ILE A 194 -12.98 -17.43 -21.25
C ILE A 194 -13.28 -18.60 -22.18
N ASP A 195 -12.42 -18.79 -23.19
CA ASP A 195 -12.48 -19.86 -24.19
C ASP A 195 -11.15 -20.63 -24.14
N GLU A 196 -11.20 -21.88 -23.70
CA GLU A 196 -10.02 -22.71 -23.43
C GLU A 196 -8.96 -21.96 -22.58
N GLU A 197 -7.83 -21.62 -23.17
CA GLU A 197 -6.69 -20.93 -22.53
C GLU A 197 -6.66 -19.41 -22.86
N TYR A 198 -7.80 -18.82 -23.26
CA TYR A 198 -7.87 -17.42 -23.68
C TYR A 198 -8.99 -16.64 -23.01
N LEU A 199 -8.66 -15.41 -22.57
CA LEU A 199 -9.62 -14.34 -22.35
C LEU A 199 -10.03 -13.75 -23.71
N VAL A 200 -11.33 -13.72 -24.00
CA VAL A 200 -11.85 -13.26 -25.29
C VAL A 200 -12.51 -11.89 -25.15
N PHE A 201 -12.04 -10.91 -25.93
CA PHE A 201 -12.57 -9.56 -25.96
C PHE A 201 -13.08 -9.19 -27.36
N LYS A 202 -14.08 -8.31 -27.44
CA LYS A 202 -14.46 -7.63 -28.70
C LYS A 202 -14.13 -6.15 -28.59
N VAL A 203 -13.42 -5.65 -29.60
CA VAL A 203 -12.85 -4.29 -29.58
C VAL A 203 -13.23 -3.48 -30.83
N GLY A 204 -13.41 -2.18 -30.64
CA GLY A 204 -13.73 -1.23 -31.71
C GLY A 204 -15.18 -1.33 -32.22
N SER A 205 -15.55 -0.44 -33.15
CA SER A 205 -16.90 -0.40 -33.74
C SER A 205 -17.24 -1.68 -34.51
N ALA A 206 -16.25 -2.30 -35.14
CA ALA A 206 -16.40 -3.56 -35.87
C ALA A 206 -16.45 -4.80 -34.97
N GLN A 207 -16.39 -4.66 -33.64
CA GLN A 207 -16.48 -5.76 -32.67
C GLN A 207 -15.52 -6.93 -32.97
N ARG A 208 -14.30 -6.60 -33.41
CA ARG A 208 -13.29 -7.60 -33.76
C ARG A 208 -12.87 -8.37 -32.52
N GLU A 209 -12.78 -9.68 -32.67
CA GLU A 209 -12.34 -10.56 -31.60
C GLU A 209 -10.84 -10.38 -31.32
N LYS A 210 -10.49 -10.34 -30.05
CA LYS A 210 -9.13 -10.28 -29.53
C LYS A 210 -9.00 -11.30 -28.42
N LYS A 211 -8.19 -12.34 -28.65
CA LYS A 211 -7.86 -13.36 -27.66
C LYS A 211 -6.57 -12.98 -26.92
N VAL A 212 -6.58 -13.10 -25.59
CA VAL A 212 -5.41 -12.86 -24.73
C VAL A 212 -5.17 -14.13 -23.90
N PRO A 213 -3.95 -14.70 -23.88
CA PRO A 213 -3.67 -15.91 -23.11
C PRO A 213 -4.03 -15.76 -21.62
N LEU A 214 -4.66 -16.79 -21.05
CA LEU A 214 -5.03 -16.85 -19.64
C LEU A 214 -3.79 -16.83 -18.72
N GLU A 215 -2.66 -17.33 -19.20
CA GLU A 215 -1.37 -17.24 -18.50
C GLU A 215 -0.99 -15.80 -18.16
N HIS A 216 -1.34 -14.81 -18.99
CA HIS A 216 -1.07 -13.41 -18.66
C HIS A 216 -1.86 -12.94 -17.43
N LEU A 217 -3.10 -13.41 -17.24
CA LEU A 217 -3.87 -13.13 -16.02
C LEU A 217 -3.21 -13.80 -14.82
N ARG A 218 -2.73 -15.04 -14.97
CA ARG A 218 -2.04 -15.78 -13.91
C ARG A 218 -0.75 -15.08 -13.46
N MET A 219 0.07 -14.64 -14.42
CA MET A 219 1.31 -13.91 -14.11
C MET A 219 1.02 -12.62 -13.34
N LEU A 220 0.08 -11.81 -13.81
CA LEU A 220 -0.28 -10.57 -13.12
C LEU A 220 -0.88 -10.82 -11.74
N TRP A 221 -1.68 -11.88 -11.59
CA TRP A 221 -2.21 -12.25 -10.29
C TRP A 221 -1.12 -12.71 -9.33
N SER A 222 -0.14 -13.49 -9.81
CA SER A 222 1.01 -13.91 -9.02
C SER A 222 1.81 -12.69 -8.55
N ASP A 223 2.12 -11.77 -9.47
CA ASP A 223 2.81 -10.53 -9.15
C ASP A 223 2.03 -9.69 -8.15
N LEU A 224 0.74 -9.45 -8.40
CA LEU A 224 -0.14 -8.71 -7.51
C LEU A 224 -0.27 -9.38 -6.13
N SER A 225 -0.34 -10.71 -6.08
CA SER A 225 -0.42 -11.49 -4.83
C SER A 225 0.86 -11.42 -4.02
N PHE A 226 2.02 -11.38 -4.69
CA PHE A 226 3.33 -11.32 -4.07
C PHE A 226 3.72 -9.89 -3.65
N SER A 227 3.63 -8.93 -4.57
CA SER A 227 4.03 -7.54 -4.33
C SER A 227 2.96 -6.70 -3.63
N LYS A 228 1.72 -7.20 -3.59
CA LYS A 228 0.48 -6.52 -3.17
C LYS A 228 0.09 -5.30 -3.99
N VAL A 229 0.94 -4.87 -4.92
CA VAL A 229 0.74 -3.72 -5.79
C VAL A 229 1.31 -4.01 -7.19
N LEU A 230 0.46 -3.99 -8.20
CA LEU A 230 0.82 -4.23 -9.59
C LEU A 230 0.75 -2.92 -10.39
N ARG A 231 1.87 -2.47 -10.94
CA ARG A 231 1.94 -1.20 -11.69
C ARG A 231 1.85 -1.41 -13.19
N SER A 232 1.06 -0.58 -13.86
CA SER A 232 0.85 -0.63 -15.31
C SER A 232 2.10 -0.37 -16.17
N ASN A 233 3.15 0.25 -15.62
CA ASN A 233 4.39 0.59 -16.33
C ASN A 233 5.51 -0.46 -16.18
N ARG A 234 5.34 -1.49 -15.35
CA ARG A 234 6.33 -2.55 -15.13
C ARG A 234 6.07 -3.82 -15.93
N VAL A 235 5.11 -3.76 -16.85
CA VAL A 235 4.71 -4.91 -17.65
C VAL A 235 5.39 -4.89 -19.02
N PRO A 236 6.14 -5.94 -19.42
CA PRO A 236 7.00 -5.93 -20.61
C PRO A 236 6.31 -5.62 -21.95
N GLY A 237 7.09 -5.02 -22.86
CA GLY A 237 6.65 -4.15 -23.97
C GLY A 237 5.71 -4.69 -25.04
N GLU A 238 5.63 -5.99 -25.31
CA GLU A 238 4.66 -6.54 -26.28
C GLU A 238 3.26 -6.70 -25.68
N ILE A 239 3.18 -6.92 -24.37
CA ILE A 239 1.94 -7.24 -23.68
C ILE A 239 1.28 -5.96 -23.12
N ALA A 240 2.00 -4.83 -23.03
CA ALA A 240 1.49 -3.51 -22.60
C ALA A 240 0.19 -3.07 -23.30
N GLN A 241 0.02 -3.38 -24.59
CA GLN A 241 -1.21 -3.08 -25.33
C GLN A 241 -2.40 -3.98 -24.98
N GLN A 242 -2.13 -5.14 -24.38
CA GLN A 242 -3.12 -6.15 -23.99
C GLN A 242 -3.45 -6.09 -22.49
N TYR A 243 -2.52 -5.61 -21.67
CA TYR A 243 -2.70 -5.46 -20.23
C TYR A 243 -3.78 -4.46 -19.85
N GLY A 244 -4.07 -3.46 -20.69
CA GLY A 244 -5.18 -2.55 -20.42
C GLY A 244 -6.53 -3.26 -20.26
N TYR A 245 -6.73 -4.40 -20.94
CA TYR A 245 -7.93 -5.22 -20.83
C TYR A 245 -7.95 -6.03 -19.53
N ILE A 246 -6.83 -6.68 -19.19
CA ILE A 246 -6.69 -7.47 -17.96
C ILE A 246 -6.77 -6.55 -16.73
N PHE A 247 -6.11 -5.38 -16.76
CA PHE A 247 -6.20 -4.39 -15.67
C PHE A 247 -7.63 -3.90 -15.46
N ALA A 248 -8.37 -3.66 -16.53
CA ALA A 248 -9.78 -3.25 -16.44
C ALA A 248 -10.69 -4.37 -15.93
N LEU A 249 -10.39 -5.64 -16.25
CA LEU A 249 -11.04 -6.81 -15.65
C LEU A 249 -10.74 -6.89 -14.16
N LEU A 250 -9.46 -6.90 -13.78
CA LEU A 250 -9.03 -6.98 -12.39
C LEU A 250 -9.57 -5.81 -11.56
N ASN A 251 -9.72 -4.61 -12.13
CA ASN A 251 -10.33 -3.50 -11.40
C ASN A 251 -11.84 -3.69 -11.11
N ARG A 252 -12.51 -4.63 -11.78
CA ARG A 252 -13.88 -5.06 -11.44
C ARG A 252 -13.88 -6.22 -10.45
N ILE A 253 -12.73 -6.80 -10.18
CA ILE A 253 -12.63 -7.91 -9.25
C ILE A 253 -12.79 -7.39 -7.84
N PRO A 254 -13.55 -8.13 -7.03
CA PRO A 254 -14.01 -7.59 -5.80
C PRO A 254 -12.91 -6.96 -4.91
N TYR A 255 -11.97 -7.78 -4.50
CA TYR A 255 -10.85 -7.47 -3.63
C TYR A 255 -9.67 -6.82 -4.37
N VAL A 256 -9.93 -5.98 -5.39
CA VAL A 256 -8.87 -5.29 -6.14
C VAL A 256 -9.20 -3.80 -6.30
N ALA A 257 -8.34 -2.95 -5.74
CA ALA A 257 -8.45 -1.49 -5.80
C ALA A 257 -7.53 -0.91 -6.89
N THR A 258 -7.91 0.23 -7.47
CA THR A 258 -6.99 1.07 -8.24
C THR A 258 -6.44 2.19 -7.36
N VAL A 259 -5.12 2.37 -7.39
CA VAL A 259 -4.39 3.44 -6.69
C VAL A 259 -3.41 4.15 -7.62
N ASP A 260 -3.01 5.37 -7.26
CA ASP A 260 -1.94 6.10 -7.93
C ASP A 260 -0.60 5.74 -7.29
N ALA A 261 0.38 5.33 -8.10
CA ALA A 261 1.69 4.87 -7.65
C ALA A 261 2.82 5.46 -8.48
N SER A 262 3.99 5.63 -7.86
CA SER A 262 5.19 6.05 -8.58
C SER A 262 6.51 5.55 -7.95
N ASP A 263 7.56 5.48 -8.76
CA ASP A 263 8.95 5.29 -8.35
C ASP A 263 9.60 6.58 -7.83
N SER A 264 9.00 7.75 -8.08
CA SER A 264 9.43 9.02 -7.49
C SER A 264 8.24 9.86 -6.98
N PRO A 265 8.40 10.64 -5.89
CA PRO A 265 7.33 11.52 -5.40
C PRO A 265 6.89 12.58 -6.40
N ASP A 266 7.84 13.15 -7.17
CA ASP A 266 7.57 14.23 -8.13
C ASP A 266 6.70 13.77 -9.30
N SER A 267 6.79 12.49 -9.67
CA SER A 267 5.94 11.88 -10.69
C SER A 267 4.60 11.40 -10.14
N LEU A 268 4.46 11.25 -8.82
CA LEU A 268 3.16 10.94 -8.20
C LEU A 268 2.18 12.12 -8.29
N SER A 269 2.68 13.36 -8.24
CA SER A 269 1.89 14.58 -8.36
C SER A 269 1.71 15.06 -9.80
N SER A 270 2.64 14.75 -10.70
CA SER A 270 2.64 15.24 -12.08
C SER A 270 2.14 14.22 -13.13
N ASN A 271 2.41 12.92 -12.96
CA ASN A 271 1.99 11.87 -13.90
C ASN A 271 2.00 10.48 -13.23
N PRO A 272 1.10 10.22 -12.25
CA PRO A 272 1.10 8.96 -11.52
C PRO A 272 0.75 7.78 -12.43
N ALA A 273 1.42 6.64 -12.23
CA ALA A 273 1.00 5.40 -12.86
C ALA A 273 -0.21 4.83 -12.12
N LYS A 274 -1.23 4.40 -12.86
CA LYS A 274 -2.32 3.59 -12.29
C LYS A 274 -1.75 2.22 -11.89
N ALA A 275 -2.01 1.82 -10.65
CA ALA A 275 -1.65 0.53 -10.09
C ALA A 275 -2.87 -0.17 -9.53
N LEU A 276 -2.88 -1.50 -9.60
CA LEU A 276 -3.82 -2.34 -8.87
C LEU A 276 -3.23 -2.71 -7.53
N MET A 277 -4.06 -2.79 -6.51
CA MET A 277 -3.70 -3.18 -5.15
C MET A 277 -4.72 -4.19 -4.65
N LEU A 278 -4.27 -5.26 -4.01
CA LEU A 278 -5.22 -6.16 -3.34
C LEU A 278 -5.90 -5.40 -2.21
N ALA A 279 -7.21 -5.36 -2.32
CA ALA A 279 -8.10 -4.64 -1.44
C ALA A 279 -8.72 -5.62 -0.44
N SER A 280 -8.91 -5.17 0.80
CA SER A 280 -9.79 -5.86 1.73
C SER A 280 -11.26 -5.77 1.25
N GLU A 281 -12.11 -6.70 1.68
CA GLU A 281 -13.52 -6.83 1.25
C GLU A 281 -14.28 -5.48 1.22
N ASP A 282 -14.08 -4.55 2.16
CA ASP A 282 -14.85 -3.29 2.19
C ASP A 282 -14.52 -2.25 1.08
N VAL A 283 -13.54 -2.50 0.19
CA VAL A 283 -13.34 -1.69 -1.04
C VAL A 283 -14.41 -1.98 -2.09
N LEU A 284 -15.06 -3.13 -1.98
CA LEU A 284 -16.04 -3.63 -2.92
C LEU A 284 -17.35 -2.92 -2.94
N ASP A 285 -17.92 -2.82 -1.74
CA ASP A 285 -19.24 -2.24 -1.54
C ASP A 285 -19.23 -0.79 -2.02
N ARG A 286 -18.08 -0.12 -1.96
CA ARG A 286 -17.89 1.25 -2.45
C ARG A 286 -17.75 1.36 -3.96
N GLN A 287 -17.19 0.36 -4.65
CA GLN A 287 -17.24 0.33 -6.11
C GLN A 287 -18.66 0.05 -6.62
N ALA A 288 -19.43 -0.78 -5.90
CA ALA A 288 -20.83 -1.01 -6.19
C ALA A 288 -21.66 0.27 -5.97
N GLU A 289 -21.42 1.01 -4.89
CA GLU A 289 -22.08 2.30 -4.61
C GLU A 289 -21.67 3.42 -5.60
N ALA A 290 -20.37 3.55 -5.94
CA ALA A 290 -19.90 4.55 -6.91
C ALA A 290 -20.31 4.23 -8.36
N GLN A 291 -20.58 2.96 -8.68
CA GLN A 291 -21.16 2.56 -9.97
C GLN A 291 -22.68 2.72 -10.00
N ALA A 292 -23.35 2.75 -8.85
CA ALA A 292 -24.78 3.05 -8.73
C ALA A 292 -25.11 4.55 -8.83
N GLU A 293 -24.12 5.44 -8.65
CA GLU A 293 -24.28 6.91 -8.78
C GLU A 293 -24.00 7.46 -10.19
N LEU A 294 -23.65 6.62 -11.18
CA LEU A 294 -23.60 7.06 -12.58
C LEU A 294 -25.03 7.09 -13.15
N PRO A 295 -25.51 8.24 -13.68
CA PRO A 295 -26.81 8.25 -14.34
C PRO A 295 -26.79 7.34 -15.56
N LEU A 296 -27.92 6.64 -15.77
CA LEU A 296 -28.23 5.82 -16.95
C LEU A 296 -27.92 6.55 -18.28
#